data_AF-A0A3P7IHE1-F1
#
_entry.id   AF-A0A3P7IHE1-F1
#
_cell.length_a   1.000
_cell.length_b   1.000
_cell.length_c   1.000
_cell.angle_alpha   90.00
_cell.angle_beta   90.00
_cell.angle_gamma   90.00
#
_symmetry.space_group_name_H-M   'P 1'
#
loop_
_entity.id
_entity.type
_entity.pdbx_description
1 polymer ?
#
loop_
_entity_poly.entity_id
_entity_poly.type
_entity_poly.pdbx_seq_one_letter_code
_entity_poly.pdbx_strand_id
1 'polypeptide(L)'
;MGAVPLIRPELVFIRRSGKMDIEKILDPVSIAQLFVAILVNSFFAYIVCKKGEKKIGTYKYLLISFAACNIIYSSSEFLAKPIGLVYRNSIMVYSKGLFTKVQPTGTLLLCFFSSMYGLQMAILALHFLYRYVVVCR
;
A
#
# COMPACT_ATOMS: atom_id res chain seq x y z
N MET A 1 -20.45 -36.23 -14.47
CA MET A 1 -21.51 -35.26 -14.12
C MET A 1 -21.28 -34.81 -12.68
N GLY A 2 -20.42 -33.81 -12.47
CA GLY A 2 -20.08 -33.32 -11.13
C GLY A 2 -21.09 -32.28 -10.65
N ALA A 3 -21.61 -32.46 -9.44
CA ALA A 3 -22.59 -31.56 -8.83
C ALA A 3 -22.07 -30.12 -8.79
N VAL A 4 -22.77 -29.21 -9.46
CA VAL A 4 -22.63 -27.76 -9.27
C VAL A 4 -23.05 -27.48 -7.83
N PRO A 5 -22.20 -26.86 -6.97
CA PRO A 5 -22.59 -26.58 -5.61
C PRO A 5 -23.71 -25.51 -5.66
N LEU A 6 -24.88 -25.87 -5.13
CA LEU A 6 -25.97 -24.96 -4.82
C LEU A 6 -25.45 -23.90 -3.84
N ILE A 7 -24.93 -22.81 -4.37
CA ILE A 7 -24.59 -21.61 -3.62
C ILE A 7 -25.90 -21.11 -3.01
N ARG A 8 -26.04 -21.23 -1.69
CA ARG A 8 -27.24 -20.79 -0.94
C ARG A 8 -27.52 -19.31 -1.30
N PRO A 9 -28.73 -18.95 -1.71
CA PRO A 9 -29.05 -17.57 -2.11
C PRO A 9 -28.78 -16.55 -0.98
N GLU A 10 -28.97 -16.96 0.27
CA GLU A 10 -28.59 -16.22 1.49
C GLU A 10 -27.11 -15.83 1.51
N LEU A 11 -26.21 -16.73 1.10
CA LEU A 11 -24.77 -16.50 1.06
C LEU A 11 -24.39 -15.52 -0.07
N VAL A 12 -25.13 -15.53 -1.18
CA VAL A 12 -24.94 -14.56 -2.28
C VAL A 12 -25.42 -13.18 -1.84
N PHE A 13 -26.53 -13.12 -1.11
CA PHE A 13 -27.10 -11.86 -0.61
C PHE A 13 -26.21 -11.22 0.46
N ILE A 14 -25.73 -11.99 1.45
CA ILE A 14 -24.79 -11.51 2.46
C ILE A 14 -23.45 -11.11 1.81
N ARG A 15 -22.97 -11.88 0.83
CA ARG A 15 -21.75 -11.52 0.08
C ARG A 15 -21.95 -10.26 -0.77
N ARG A 16 -23.12 -10.02 -1.36
CA ARG A 16 -23.45 -8.77 -2.06
C ARG A 16 -23.56 -7.59 -1.11
N SER A 17 -24.24 -7.76 0.02
CA SER A 17 -24.40 -6.70 1.03
C SER A 17 -23.04 -6.27 1.56
N GLY A 18 -22.27 -7.21 2.11
CA GLY A 18 -20.93 -6.90 2.64
C GLY A 18 -19.99 -6.34 1.57
N LYS A 19 -20.12 -6.76 0.31
CA LYS A 19 -19.35 -6.18 -0.80
C LYS A 19 -19.69 -4.71 -1.04
N MET A 20 -20.97 -4.33 -1.03
CA MET A 20 -21.38 -2.94 -1.20
C MET A 20 -20.92 -2.05 -0.04
N ASP A 21 -20.89 -2.58 1.18
CA ASP A 21 -20.42 -1.85 2.36
C ASP A 21 -18.91 -1.61 2.33
N ILE A 22 -18.13 -2.63 1.93
CA ILE A 22 -16.67 -2.53 1.83
C ILE A 22 -16.25 -1.54 0.74
N GLU A 23 -16.91 -1.53 -0.41
CA GLU A 23 -16.55 -0.62 -1.51
C GLU A 23 -16.78 0.85 -1.15
N LYS A 24 -17.89 1.15 -0.46
CA LYS A 24 -18.18 2.50 0.05
C LYS A 24 -17.12 3.00 1.04
N ILE A 25 -16.43 2.10 1.74
CA ILE A 25 -15.37 2.43 2.69
C ILE A 25 -14.01 2.49 1.96
N LEU A 26 -13.77 1.58 1.02
CA LEU A 26 -12.48 1.45 0.34
C LEU A 26 -12.16 2.67 -0.53
N ASP A 27 -13.15 3.19 -1.27
CA ASP A 27 -12.96 4.36 -2.12
C ASP A 27 -12.49 5.61 -1.36
N PRO A 28 -13.19 6.08 -0.30
CA PRO A 28 -12.74 7.25 0.44
C PRO A 28 -11.42 7.00 1.18
N VAL A 29 -11.18 5.78 1.68
CA VAL A 29 -9.92 5.43 2.36
C VAL A 29 -8.74 5.54 1.40
N SER A 30 -8.82 4.93 0.21
CA SER A 30 -7.72 5.00 -0.76
C SER A 30 -7.46 6.42 -1.26
N ILE A 31 -8.51 7.24 -1.45
CA ILE A 31 -8.37 8.65 -1.85
C ILE A 31 -7.74 9.46 -0.74
N ALA A 32 -8.24 9.33 0.50
CA ALA A 32 -7.70 10.03 1.65
C ALA A 32 -6.23 9.68 1.88
N GLN A 33 -5.88 8.39 1.75
CA GLN A 33 -4.50 7.95 1.92
C GLN A 33 -3.57 8.53 0.86
N LEU A 34 -3.98 8.55 -0.41
CA LEU A 34 -3.21 9.17 -1.48
C LEU A 34 -3.00 10.67 -1.24
N PHE A 35 -4.04 11.37 -0.81
CA PHE A 35 -3.96 12.78 -0.51
C PHE A 35 -3.01 13.07 0.67
N VAL A 36 -3.16 12.34 1.77
CA VAL A 36 -2.29 12.45 2.95
C VAL A 36 -0.84 12.09 2.59
N ALA A 37 -0.62 11.03 1.83
CA ALA A 37 0.70 10.62 1.39
C ALA A 37 1.37 11.71 0.57
N ILE A 38 0.69 12.32 -0.41
CA ILE A 38 1.26 13.40 -1.22
C ILE A 38 1.59 14.61 -0.34
N LEU A 39 0.67 15.05 0.51
CA LEU A 39 0.88 16.23 1.37
C LEU A 39 2.05 16.02 2.34
N VAL A 40 2.02 14.93 3.11
CA VAL A 40 3.00 14.66 4.16
C VAL A 40 4.38 14.39 3.56
N ASN A 41 4.48 13.56 2.52
CA ASN A 41 5.77 13.24 1.92
C ASN A 41 6.36 14.42 1.13
N SER A 42 5.52 15.28 0.52
CA SER A 42 6.00 16.52 -0.11
C SER A 42 6.52 17.52 0.93
N PHE A 43 5.80 17.67 2.04
CA PHE A 43 6.25 18.51 3.16
C PHE A 43 7.54 17.98 3.78
N PHE A 44 7.64 16.66 3.96
CA PHE A 44 8.84 15.99 4.44
C PHE A 44 10.03 16.24 3.50
N ALA A 45 9.86 16.03 2.19
CA ALA A 45 10.89 16.31 1.19
C ALA A 45 11.31 17.78 1.19
N TYR A 46 10.35 18.71 1.35
CA TYR A 46 10.64 20.15 1.46
C TYR A 46 11.53 20.46 2.68
N ILE A 47 11.19 19.92 3.86
CA ILE A 47 12.01 20.07 5.07
C ILE A 47 13.41 19.52 4.85
N VAL A 48 13.53 18.33 4.28
CA VAL A 48 14.82 17.67 4.00
C VAL A 48 15.67 18.51 3.05
N CYS A 49 15.06 19.14 2.05
CA CYS A 49 15.75 20.03 1.14
C CYS A 49 16.22 21.33 1.80
N LYS A 50 15.40 21.94 2.66
CA LYS A 50 15.68 23.25 3.28
C LYS A 50 16.57 23.18 4.52
N LYS A 51 16.40 22.12 5.32
CA LYS A 51 17.07 21.94 6.62
C LYS A 51 18.24 20.95 6.57
N GLY A 52 18.47 20.31 5.42
CA GLY A 52 19.62 19.44 5.18
C GLY A 52 20.92 20.23 5.14
N GLU A 53 21.56 20.42 6.29
CA GLU A 53 22.90 21.00 6.37
C GLU A 53 23.91 20.17 5.54
N LYS A 54 24.96 20.84 5.03
CA LYS A 54 25.99 20.28 4.14
C LYS A 54 26.71 19.02 4.69
N LYS A 55 26.59 18.72 5.99
CA LYS A 55 27.15 17.51 6.63
C LYS A 55 26.36 16.23 6.35
N ILE A 56 25.18 16.33 5.74
CA ILE A 56 24.23 15.24 5.50
C ILE A 56 24.17 14.88 4.00
N GLY A 57 25.32 14.88 3.31
CA GLY A 57 25.37 14.69 1.85
C GLY A 57 24.66 13.42 1.39
N THR A 58 25.02 12.26 1.94
CA THR A 58 24.49 10.96 1.52
C THR A 58 23.12 10.62 2.13
N TYR A 59 22.86 11.02 3.38
CA TYR A 59 21.60 10.70 4.06
C TYR A 59 20.40 11.46 3.50
N LYS A 60 20.62 12.62 2.88
CA LYS A 60 19.58 13.34 2.14
C LYS A 60 18.94 12.46 1.05
N TYR A 61 19.72 11.66 0.34
CA TYR A 61 19.20 10.76 -0.70
C TYR A 61 18.33 9.64 -0.12
N LEU A 62 18.65 9.16 1.08
CA LEU A 62 17.89 8.16 1.82
C LEU A 62 16.53 8.69 2.29
N LEU A 63 16.50 9.95 2.71
CA LEU A 63 15.28 10.63 3.11
C LEU A 63 14.37 10.95 1.92
N ILE A 64 14.95 11.36 0.78
CA ILE A 64 14.20 11.61 -0.46
C ILE A 64 13.66 10.30 -1.03
N SER A 65 14.45 9.21 -1.00
CA SER A 65 13.99 7.90 -1.47
C SER A 65 12.85 7.36 -0.60
N PHE A 66 12.89 7.58 0.72
CA PHE A 66 11.79 7.25 1.63
C PHE A 66 10.49 7.96 1.22
N ALA A 67 10.54 9.27 0.97
CA ALA A 67 9.37 10.04 0.54
C ALA A 67 8.83 9.55 -0.81
N ALA A 68 9.72 9.25 -1.76
CA ALA A 68 9.34 8.73 -3.07
C ALA A 68 8.70 7.34 -2.98
N CYS A 69 9.27 6.42 -2.20
CA CYS A 69 8.71 5.08 -1.99
C CYS A 69 7.31 5.16 -1.37
N ASN A 70 7.08 6.10 -0.45
CA ASN A 70 5.79 6.27 0.20
C ASN A 70 4.70 6.77 -0.76
N ILE A 71 5.04 7.69 -1.68
CA ILE A 71 4.13 8.13 -2.76
C ILE A 71 3.84 6.98 -3.74
N ILE A 72 4.86 6.22 -4.13
CA ILE A 72 4.71 5.04 -5.02
C ILE A 72 3.85 3.97 -4.34
N TYR A 73 4.06 3.73 -3.05
CA TYR A 73 3.27 2.80 -2.25
C TYR A 73 1.80 3.22 -2.22
N SER A 74 1.49 4.48 -1.88
CA SER A 74 0.11 4.95 -1.83
C SER A 74 -0.55 4.97 -3.20
N SER A 75 0.20 5.22 -4.28
CA SER A 75 -0.30 5.12 -5.65
C SER A 75 -0.64 3.67 -5.99
N SER A 76 0.25 2.74 -5.63
CA SER A 76 0.05 1.30 -5.85
C SER A 76 -1.18 0.79 -5.11
N GLU A 77 -1.42 1.26 -3.89
CA GLU A 77 -2.63 0.92 -3.13
C GLU A 77 -3.89 1.44 -3.81
N PHE A 78 -3.87 2.69 -4.28
CA PHE A 78 -4.99 3.28 -5.02
C PHE A 78 -5.30 2.52 -6.31
N LEU A 79 -4.27 2.04 -7.02
CA LEU A 79 -4.43 1.21 -8.21
C LEU A 79 -4.90 -0.20 -7.89
N ALA A 80 -4.33 -0.82 -6.85
CA ALA A 80 -4.56 -2.22 -6.52
C ALA A 80 -5.89 -2.44 -5.79
N LYS A 81 -6.37 -1.48 -4.99
CA LYS A 81 -7.57 -1.61 -4.13
C LYS A 81 -7.68 -3.02 -3.53
N PRO A 82 -6.68 -3.44 -2.72
CA PRO A 82 -6.63 -4.81 -2.23
C PRO A 82 -7.76 -5.05 -1.23
N ILE A 83 -8.53 -6.12 -1.44
CA ILE A 83 -9.59 -6.56 -0.53
C ILE A 83 -9.17 -7.90 0.07
N GLY A 84 -8.96 -7.92 1.38
CA GLY A 84 -8.67 -9.13 2.14
C GLY A 84 -9.95 -9.80 2.61
N LEU A 85 -10.17 -11.06 2.21
CA LEU A 85 -11.17 -11.93 2.79
C LEU A 85 -10.49 -12.85 3.80
N VAL A 86 -10.81 -12.68 5.08
CA VAL A 86 -10.38 -13.61 6.12
C VAL A 86 -11.50 -14.62 6.35
N TYR A 87 -11.20 -15.90 6.12
CA TYR A 87 -12.13 -16.98 6.41
C TYR A 87 -11.44 -18.02 7.30
N ARG A 88 -11.92 -18.14 8.54
CA ARG A 88 -11.32 -19.00 9.58
C ARG A 88 -9.83 -18.69 9.76
N ASN A 89 -8.97 -19.54 9.18
CA ASN A 89 -7.51 -19.47 9.32
C ASN A 89 -6.80 -19.16 7.99
N SER A 90 -7.55 -18.76 6.96
CA SER A 90 -7.04 -18.47 5.62
C SER A 90 -7.35 -17.03 5.24
N ILE A 91 -6.34 -16.34 4.72
CA ILE A 91 -6.44 -14.97 4.23
C ILE A 91 -6.29 -15.02 2.72
N MET A 92 -7.31 -14.54 2.00
CA MET A 92 -7.29 -14.46 0.55
C MET A 92 -7.42 -13.00 0.15
N VAL A 93 -6.44 -12.48 -0.58
CA VAL A 93 -6.43 -11.07 -1.02
C VAL A 93 -6.69 -11.04 -2.52
N TYR A 94 -7.66 -10.23 -2.94
CA TYR A 94 -7.94 -9.99 -4.35
C TYR A 94 -8.03 -8.50 -4.64
N SER A 95 -7.66 -8.10 -5.86
CA SER A 95 -7.65 -6.72 -6.32
C SER A 95 -8.96 -6.44 -7.05
N LYS A 96 -9.62 -5.33 -6.71
CA LYS A 96 -10.77 -4.80 -7.48
C LYS A 96 -10.44 -3.46 -8.16
N GLY A 97 -9.15 -3.23 -8.42
CA GLY A 97 -8.64 -2.01 -9.03
C GLY A 97 -9.13 -1.76 -10.45
N LEU A 98 -8.72 -0.62 -11.04
CA LEU A 98 -9.06 -0.21 -12.42
C LEU A 98 -8.76 -1.29 -13.48
N PHE A 99 -7.84 -2.21 -13.18
CA PHE A 99 -7.39 -3.29 -14.07
C PHE A 99 -8.08 -4.65 -13.84
N THR A 100 -9.23 -4.69 -13.17
CA THR A 100 -9.97 -5.94 -12.89
C THR A 100 -10.33 -6.74 -14.16
N LYS A 101 -10.34 -6.11 -15.34
CA LYS A 101 -10.69 -6.74 -16.62
C LYS A 101 -9.60 -7.67 -17.17
N VAL A 102 -8.36 -7.57 -16.68
CA VAL A 102 -7.22 -8.43 -17.05
C VAL A 102 -6.71 -9.17 -15.82
N GLN A 103 -7.06 -10.45 -15.72
CA GLN A 103 -6.70 -11.33 -14.58
C GLN A 103 -5.21 -11.30 -14.18
N PRO A 104 -4.21 -11.33 -15.10
CA PRO A 104 -2.81 -11.30 -14.68
C PRO A 104 -2.39 -9.96 -14.08
N THR A 105 -2.96 -8.85 -14.54
CA THR A 105 -2.58 -7.50 -14.10
C THR A 105 -2.99 -7.23 -12.66
N GLY A 106 -4.15 -7.72 -12.22
CA GLY A 106 -4.58 -7.60 -10.83
C GLY A 106 -3.66 -8.31 -9.84
N THR A 107 -3.20 -9.53 -10.19
CA THR A 107 -2.26 -10.30 -9.37
C THR A 107 -0.87 -9.64 -9.32
N LEU A 108 -0.40 -9.12 -10.45
CA LEU A 108 0.88 -8.39 -10.50
C LEU A 108 0.84 -7.11 -9.63
N LEU A 109 -0.27 -6.36 -9.64
CA LEU A 109 -0.44 -5.17 -8.80
C LEU A 109 -0.44 -5.51 -7.30
N LEU A 110 -1.06 -6.62 -6.90
CA LEU A 110 -1.03 -7.12 -5.52
C LEU A 110 0.39 -7.49 -5.08
N CYS A 111 1.13 -8.21 -5.93
CA CYS A 111 2.51 -8.57 -5.66
C CYS A 111 3.41 -7.34 -5.55
N PHE A 112 3.20 -6.36 -6.44
CA PHE A 112 3.91 -5.09 -6.41
C PHE A 112 3.62 -4.32 -5.12
N PHE A 113 2.35 -4.24 -4.72
CA PHE A 113 1.93 -3.62 -3.47
C PHE A 113 2.60 -4.26 -2.24
N SER A 114 2.59 -5.60 -2.13
CA SER A 114 3.25 -6.29 -1.02
C SER A 114 4.77 -6.10 -1.02
N SER A 115 5.38 -6.02 -2.21
CA SER A 115 6.83 -5.78 -2.33
C SER A 115 7.20 -4.37 -1.91
N MET A 116 6.40 -3.37 -2.30
CA MET A 116 6.60 -1.98 -1.89
C MET A 116 6.42 -1.80 -0.38
N TYR A 117 5.49 -2.52 0.24
CA TYR A 117 5.36 -2.54 1.71
C TYR A 117 6.66 -3.03 2.38
N GLY A 118 7.25 -4.12 1.89
CA GLY A 118 8.53 -4.63 2.37
C GLY A 118 9.69 -3.64 2.17
N LEU A 119 9.77 -3.01 0.99
CA LEU A 119 10.77 -2.00 0.69
C LEU A 119 10.66 -0.78 1.62
N GLN A 120 9.43 -0.32 1.88
CA GLN A 120 9.16 0.80 2.79
C GLN A 120 9.66 0.51 4.22
N MET A 121 9.46 -0.71 4.71
CA MET A 121 9.97 -1.16 6.00
C MET A 121 11.50 -1.26 6.03
N ALA A 122 12.13 -1.74 4.95
CA ALA A 122 13.58 -1.83 4.83
C ALA A 122 14.26 -0.45 4.85
N ILE A 123 13.71 0.53 4.11
CA ILE A 123 14.23 1.91 4.09
C ILE A 123 14.08 2.55 5.47
N LEU A 124 12.95 2.33 6.17
CA LEU A 124 12.74 2.80 7.53
C LEU A 124 13.78 2.21 8.50
N ALA A 125 14.06 0.92 8.40
CA ALA A 125 15.10 0.26 9.19
C ALA A 125 16.49 0.86 8.90
N LEU A 126 16.81 1.09 7.62
CA LEU A 126 18.08 1.68 7.22
C LEU A 126 18.23 3.13 7.70
N HIS A 127 17.14 3.88 7.74
CA HIS A 127 17.09 5.21 8.33
C HIS A 127 17.44 5.21 9.83
N PHE A 128 16.91 4.24 10.61
CA PHE A 128 17.28 4.07 12.02
C PHE A 128 18.72 3.63 12.19
N LEU A 129 19.17 2.65 11.40
CA LEU A 129 20.56 2.18 11.43
C LEU A 129 21.55 3.30 11.11
N TYR A 130 21.24 4.12 10.10
CA TYR A 130 22.09 5.26 9.76
C TYR A 130 22.20 6.24 10.93
N ARG A 131 21.08 6.56 11.60
CA ARG A 131 21.12 7.42 12.79
C ARG A 131 21.97 6.82 13.91
N TYR A 132 21.89 5.50 14.12
CA TYR A 132 22.73 4.82 15.11
C TYR A 132 24.23 4.97 14.79
N VAL A 133 24.62 4.73 13.53
CA VAL A 133 26.02 4.84 13.09
C VAL A 133 26.56 6.27 13.25
N VAL A 134 25.74 7.29 12.97
CA VAL A 134 26.14 8.70 13.14
C VAL A 134 26.29 9.10 14.61
N VAL A 135 25.56 8.47 15.53
CA VAL A 135 25.66 8.75 16.98
C VAL A 135 26.84 8.03 17.61
N CYS A 136 27.14 6.80 17.18
CA CYS A 136 28.23 6.00 17.71
C CYS A 136 29.60 6.30 17.10
N ARG A 137 29.65 7.08 16.01
CA ARG A 137 30.89 7.58 15.40
C ARG A 137 31.11 9.03 15.78
#